data_AF-A0A538DEK2-F1
#
_entry.id   AF-A0A538DEK2-F1
#
_cell.length_a   1.000
_cell.length_b   1.000
_cell.length_c   1.000
_cell.angle_alpha   90.00
_cell.angle_beta   90.00
_cell.angle_gamma   90.00
#
_symmetry.space_group_name_H-M   'P 1'
#
loop_
_entity.id
_entity.type
_entity.pdbx_description
1 polymer ?
#
loop_
_entity_poly.entity_id
_entity_poly.type
_entity_poly.pdbx_seq_one_letter_code
_entity_poly.pdbx_strand_id
1 'polypeptide(L)'
;MPSCRRGGSNSNHDRSAMIFLVRSTIRPGATDHPDWPQLLEQERVQGRELHASGVVKHVWRVPGRYEAVTIFDVHSTEELDKILWTLPLWRFMDIQVEALAVHYYDNPEATRFEDIVTT
;
A
#
# COMPACT_ATOMS: atom_id res chain seq x y z
N MET A 1 18.23 -42.30 -16.50
CA MET A 1 18.66 -41.19 -15.63
C MET A 1 17.81 -39.97 -15.92
N PRO A 2 16.97 -39.48 -15.01
CA PRO A 2 16.25 -38.23 -15.22
C PRO A 2 17.09 -37.06 -14.72
N SER A 3 17.45 -36.16 -15.63
CA SER A 3 18.15 -34.92 -15.33
C SER A 3 17.24 -33.96 -14.57
N CYS A 4 17.70 -33.53 -13.40
CA CYS A 4 17.08 -32.53 -12.56
C CYS A 4 17.03 -31.19 -13.31
N ARG A 5 15.84 -30.67 -13.64
CA ARG A 5 15.68 -29.28 -14.10
C ARG A 5 15.91 -28.38 -12.89
N ARG A 6 16.99 -27.60 -12.94
CA ARG A 6 17.27 -26.51 -12.00
C ARG A 6 16.11 -25.52 -12.01
N GLY A 7 15.47 -25.35 -10.86
CA GLY A 7 14.56 -24.23 -10.62
C GLY A 7 15.34 -22.93 -10.76
N GLY A 8 14.87 -22.03 -11.63
CA GLY A 8 15.33 -20.66 -11.63
C GLY A 8 14.79 -19.99 -10.38
N SER A 9 15.67 -19.71 -9.41
CA SER A 9 15.35 -18.79 -8.33
C SER A 9 15.22 -17.40 -8.94
N ASN A 10 13.98 -16.89 -9.05
CA ASN A 10 13.76 -15.46 -9.18
C ASN A 10 14.17 -14.83 -7.85
N SER A 11 15.47 -14.57 -7.68
CA SER A 11 16.01 -13.83 -6.55
C SER A 11 15.69 -12.35 -6.73
N ASN A 12 14.43 -12.00 -6.46
CA ASN A 12 14.00 -10.62 -6.22
C ASN A 12 14.28 -10.18 -4.77
N HIS A 13 15.20 -10.86 -4.08
CA HIS A 13 15.48 -10.73 -2.64
C HIS A 13 16.33 -9.49 -2.28
N ASP A 14 16.45 -8.50 -3.17
CA ASP A 14 17.20 -7.26 -2.93
C ASP A 14 16.27 -6.03 -2.87
N ARG A 15 15.18 -6.13 -2.12
CA ARG A 15 14.36 -4.98 -1.73
C ARG A 15 13.64 -5.31 -0.43
N SER A 16 14.07 -4.73 0.68
CA SER A 16 13.26 -4.68 1.90
C SER A 16 12.03 -3.82 1.61
N ALA A 17 10.96 -4.47 1.18
CA ALA A 17 9.65 -3.89 1.02
C ALA A 17 8.98 -3.80 2.40
N MET A 18 8.44 -2.62 2.71
CA MET A 18 7.64 -2.34 3.88
C MET A 18 6.17 -2.23 3.46
N ILE A 19 5.30 -2.92 4.18
CA ILE A 19 3.86 -2.88 3.93
C ILE A 19 3.19 -1.91 4.89
N PHE A 20 2.35 -1.03 4.36
CA PHE A 20 1.57 -0.09 5.16
C PHE A 20 0.09 -0.23 4.86
N LEU A 21 -0.72 -0.25 5.92
CA LEU A 21 -2.14 0.03 5.83
C LEU A 21 -2.33 1.55 5.95
N VAL A 22 -2.97 2.13 4.95
CA VAL A 22 -3.33 3.54 4.95
C VAL A 22 -4.85 3.64 4.89
N ARG A 23 -5.44 4.27 5.91
CA ARG A 23 -6.85 4.64 5.92
C ARG A 23 -6.97 6.12 5.61
N SER A 24 -7.72 6.46 4.57
CA SER A 24 -7.95 7.85 4.18
C SER A 24 -9.44 8.17 4.20
N THR A 25 -9.81 9.23 4.91
CA THR A 25 -11.20 9.68 5.07
C THR A 25 -11.34 11.08 4.51
N ILE A 26 -12.26 11.29 3.56
CA ILE A 26 -12.55 12.64 3.07
C ILE A 26 -13.22 13.45 4.19
N ARG A 27 -12.67 14.62 4.52
CA ARG A 27 -13.21 15.47 5.57
C ARG A 27 -14.59 16.04 5.20
N PRO A 28 -15.49 16.23 6.18
CA PRO A 28 -16.76 16.90 5.93
C PRO A 28 -16.60 18.26 5.24
N GLY A 29 -17.41 18.54 4.23
CA GLY A 29 -17.37 19.78 3.44
C GLY A 29 -16.25 19.89 2.41
N ALA A 30 -15.32 18.92 2.34
CA ALA A 30 -14.27 18.94 1.32
C ALA A 30 -14.83 18.86 -0.11
N THR A 31 -15.94 18.16 -0.29
CA THR A 31 -16.62 17.98 -1.58
C THR A 31 -17.22 19.27 -2.14
N ASP A 32 -17.36 20.32 -1.33
CA ASP A 32 -17.93 21.60 -1.74
C ASP A 32 -16.89 22.51 -2.43
N HIS A 33 -15.62 22.08 -2.50
CA HIS A 33 -14.57 22.81 -3.18
C HIS A 33 -14.91 22.98 -4.69
N PRO A 34 -14.78 24.19 -5.28
CA PRO A 34 -15.16 24.43 -6.68
C PRO A 34 -14.49 23.48 -7.69
N ASP A 35 -13.22 23.13 -7.43
CA ASP A 35 -12.43 22.26 -8.29
C ASP A 35 -12.55 20.76 -7.94
N TRP A 36 -13.51 20.37 -7.08
CA TRP A 36 -13.64 18.98 -6.60
C TRP A 36 -13.71 17.95 -7.74
N PRO A 37 -14.49 18.16 -8.82
CA PRO A 37 -14.52 17.21 -9.94
C PRO A 37 -13.16 17.01 -10.62
N GLN A 38 -12.39 18.08 -10.77
CA GLN A 38 -11.07 18.06 -11.39
C GLN A 38 -10.05 17.38 -10.48
N LEU A 39 -10.06 17.70 -9.18
CA LEU A 39 -9.21 17.05 -8.18
C LEU A 39 -9.49 15.54 -8.11
N LEU A 40 -10.76 15.14 -8.14
CA LEU A 40 -11.15 13.73 -8.12
C LEU A 40 -10.66 12.99 -9.38
N GLU A 41 -10.69 13.62 -10.55
CA GLU A 41 -10.18 13.02 -11.78
C GLU A 41 -8.66 12.88 -11.77
N GLN A 42 -7.94 13.89 -11.27
CA GLN A 42 -6.48 13.82 -11.08
C GLN A 42 -6.10 12.70 -10.09
N GLU A 43 -6.82 12.62 -8.96
CA GLU A 43 -6.64 11.56 -7.96
C GLU A 43 -6.87 10.18 -8.60
N ARG A 44 -7.90 10.04 -9.43
CA ARG A 44 -8.22 8.80 -10.13
C ARG A 44 -7.11 8.40 -11.09
N VAL A 45 -6.49 9.35 -11.79
CA VAL A 45 -5.38 9.09 -12.72
C VAL A 45 -4.15 8.62 -11.93
N GLN A 46 -3.71 9.40 -10.95
CA GLN A 46 -2.52 9.08 -10.16
C GLN A 46 -2.68 7.79 -9.35
N GLY A 47 -3.85 7.57 -8.75
CA GLY A 47 -4.15 6.32 -8.05
C GLY A 47 -4.08 5.09 -8.96
N ARG A 48 -4.47 5.22 -10.24
CA ARG A 48 -4.30 4.13 -11.22
C ARG A 48 -2.84 3.89 -11.59
N GLU A 49 -2.05 4.96 -11.72
CA GLU A 49 -0.60 4.84 -11.98
C GLU A 49 0.12 4.13 -10.83
N LEU A 50 -0.18 4.52 -9.58
CA LEU A 50 0.36 3.88 -8.38
C LEU A 50 -0.07 2.41 -8.24
N HIS A 51 -1.29 2.07 -8.66
CA HIS A 51 -1.74 0.68 -8.70
C HIS A 51 -1.03 -0.10 -9.81
N ALA A 52 -0.84 0.49 -10.98
CA ALA A 52 -0.15 -0.15 -12.10
C ALA A 52 1.35 -0.37 -11.84
N SER A 53 1.99 0.52 -11.07
CA SER A 53 3.40 0.38 -10.66
C SER A 53 3.61 -0.67 -9.56
N GLY A 54 2.53 -1.13 -8.91
CA GLY A 54 2.58 -2.08 -7.79
C GLY A 54 2.89 -1.45 -6.43
N VAL A 55 3.02 -0.11 -6.36
CA VAL A 55 3.15 0.64 -5.10
C VAL A 55 1.87 0.53 -4.28
N VAL A 56 0.71 0.67 -4.92
CA VAL A 56 -0.58 0.32 -4.31
C VAL A 56 -0.90 -1.11 -4.69
N LYS A 57 -0.88 -2.02 -3.69
CA LYS A 57 -1.21 -3.44 -3.90
C LYS A 57 -2.69 -3.66 -3.96
N HIS A 58 -3.41 -3.04 -3.02
CA HIS A 58 -4.84 -3.20 -2.87
C HIS A 58 -5.46 -1.90 -2.38
N VAL A 59 -6.68 -1.64 -2.83
CA VAL A 59 -7.48 -0.50 -2.39
C VAL A 59 -8.94 -0.91 -2.33
N TRP A 60 -9.60 -0.56 -1.24
CA TRP A 60 -11.02 -0.82 -1.01
C TRP A 60 -11.73 0.45 -0.58
N ARG A 61 -13.01 0.55 -0.94
CA ARG A 61 -13.93 1.55 -0.37
C ARG A 61 -14.60 0.95 0.85
N VAL A 62 -14.75 1.75 1.91
CA VAL A 62 -15.49 1.34 3.11
C VAL A 62 -16.98 1.64 2.91
N PRO A 63 -17.88 0.63 2.91
CA PRO A 63 -19.31 0.86 2.70
C PRO A 63 -19.90 1.81 3.74
N GLY A 64 -20.69 2.78 3.27
CA GLY A 64 -21.35 3.78 4.13
C GLY A 64 -20.45 4.91 4.62
N ARG A 65 -19.19 4.98 4.18
CA ARG A 65 -18.23 6.03 4.55
C ARG A 65 -17.54 6.59 3.31
N TYR A 66 -17.19 7.87 3.31
CA TYR A 66 -16.28 8.46 2.32
C TYR A 66 -14.83 8.17 2.72
N GLU A 67 -14.52 6.88 2.76
CA GLU A 67 -13.28 6.36 3.30
C GLU A 67 -12.74 5.23 2.44
N ALA A 68 -11.42 5.20 2.28
CA ALA A 68 -10.70 4.14 1.60
C ALA A 68 -9.67 3.49 2.53
N VAL A 69 -9.43 2.19 2.31
CA VAL A 69 -8.34 1.44 2.92
C VAL A 69 -7.43 0.96 1.81
N THR A 70 -6.15 1.30 1.91
CA THR A 70 -5.15 1.05 0.88
C THR A 70 -3.94 0.35 1.47
N ILE A 71 -3.45 -0.69 0.81
CA ILE A 71 -2.20 -1.36 1.13
C ILE A 71 -1.11 -0.83 0.21
N PHE A 72 -0.11 -0.18 0.80
CA PHE A 72 1.08 0.29 0.12
C PHE A 72 2.24 -0.68 0.34
N ASP A 73 3.00 -0.92 -0.72
CA ASP A 73 4.27 -1.65 -0.73
C ASP A 73 5.36 -0.70 -1.23
N VAL A 74 6.18 -0.20 -0.30
CA VAL A 74 7.22 0.82 -0.55
C VAL A 74 8.49 0.45 0.22
N HIS A 75 9.59 1.16 0.01
CA HIS A 75 10.89 0.83 0.63
C HIS A 75 11.15 1.51 1.96
N SER A 76 10.35 2.52 2.30
CA SER A 76 10.55 3.30 3.52
C SER A 76 9.30 4.10 3.89
N THR A 77 9.26 4.54 5.15
CA THR A 77 8.30 5.52 5.64
C THR A 77 8.38 6.86 4.88
N GLU A 78 9.59 7.28 4.50
CA GLU A 78 9.86 8.53 3.77
C GLU A 78 9.34 8.47 2.34
N GLU A 79 9.41 7.31 1.70
CA GLU A 79 8.82 7.11 0.37
C GLU A 79 7.29 7.18 0.43
N LEU A 80 6.67 6.52 1.43
CA LEU A 80 5.23 6.62 1.63
C LEU A 80 4.80 8.07 1.85
N ASP A 81 5.47 8.80 2.75
CA ASP A 81 5.15 10.20 3.04
C ASP A 81 5.20 11.05 1.76
N LYS A 82 6.26 10.94 0.97
CA LYS A 82 6.37 11.64 -0.33
C LYS A 82 5.22 11.31 -1.27
N ILE A 83 4.85 10.04 -1.40
CA ILE A 83 3.72 9.62 -2.24
C ILE A 83 2.42 10.26 -1.75
N LEU A 84 2.15 10.19 -0.45
CA LEU A 84 0.94 10.78 0.13
C LEU A 84 0.85 12.28 -0.13
N TRP A 85 1.96 13.02 0.02
CA TRP A 85 2.02 14.45 -0.30
C TRP A 85 1.76 14.80 -1.76
N THR A 86 1.97 13.85 -2.69
CA THR A 86 1.69 14.06 -4.12
C THR A 86 0.23 13.84 -4.51
N LEU A 87 -0.60 13.26 -3.65
CA LEU A 87 -2.00 12.99 -3.96
C LEU A 87 -2.82 14.30 -4.04
N PRO A 88 -3.58 14.54 -5.12
CA PRO A 88 -4.44 15.71 -5.26
C PRO A 88 -5.40 15.92 -4.10
N LEU A 89 -5.92 14.83 -3.53
CA LEU A 89 -6.85 14.87 -2.39
C LEU A 89 -6.16 14.89 -1.02
N TRP A 90 -4.83 14.78 -0.91
CA TRP A 90 -4.10 14.73 0.37
C TRP A 90 -4.58 15.78 1.37
N ARG A 91 -4.67 17.03 0.90
CA ARG A 91 -5.08 18.17 1.72
C ARG A 91 -6.52 18.11 2.21
N PHE A 92 -7.36 17.23 1.67
CA PHE A 92 -8.78 17.10 2.00
C PHE A 92 -9.10 15.85 2.82
N MET A 93 -8.08 15.04 3.14
CA MET A 93 -8.24 13.77 3.84
C MET A 93 -7.71 13.84 5.27
N ASP A 94 -8.34 13.07 6.16
CA ASP A 94 -7.72 12.59 7.39
C ASP A 94 -7.09 11.23 7.10
N ILE A 95 -5.79 11.10 7.39
CA ILE A 95 -5.00 9.93 7.04
C ILE A 95 -4.42 9.28 8.29
N GLN A 96 -4.61 7.96 8.38
CA GLN A 96 -4.01 7.09 9.39
C GLN A 96 -3.11 6.08 8.68
N VAL A 97 -1.89 5.91 9.20
CA VAL A 97 -0.89 5.01 8.63
C VAL A 97 -0.46 4.02 9.70
N GLU A 98 -0.48 2.74 9.35
CA GLU A 98 -0.06 1.63 10.19
C GLU A 98 0.98 0.80 9.43
N ALA A 99 2.19 0.68 9.99
CA ALA A 99 3.20 -0.23 9.46
C ALA A 99 2.83 -1.68 9.81
N LEU A 100 2.87 -2.58 8.84
CA LEU A 100 2.50 -3.98 9.02
C LEU A 100 3.74 -4.87 9.01
N ALA A 101 3.84 -5.76 9.98
CA ALA A 101 4.80 -6.85 9.97
C ALA A 101 4.34 -7.97 9.03
N VAL A 102 5.28 -8.66 8.40
CA VAL A 102 4.99 -9.87 7.63
C VAL A 102 4.55 -10.96 8.61
N HIS A 103 3.38 -11.53 8.39
CA HIS A 103 2.91 -12.64 9.20
C HIS A 103 3.72 -13.90 8.88
N TYR A 104 4.00 -14.75 9.87
CA TYR A 104 4.87 -15.92 9.71
C TYR A 104 4.36 -16.95 8.69
N TYR A 105 3.04 -17.01 8.42
CA TYR A 105 2.48 -17.84 7.34
C TYR A 105 3.00 -17.43 5.96
N ASP A 106 3.30 -16.15 5.78
CA ASP A 106 3.81 -15.57 4.54
C ASP A 106 5.33 -15.38 4.57
N ASN A 107 5.99 -15.75 5.68
CA ASN A 107 7.44 -15.78 5.80
C ASN A 107 7.97 -17.20 5.55
N PRO A 108 8.52 -17.50 4.36
CA PRO A 108 9.02 -18.84 4.03
C PRO A 108 10.21 -19.28 4.90
N GLU A 109 10.85 -18.36 5.63
CA GLU A 109 11.98 -18.66 6.53
C GLU A 109 11.52 -18.98 7.97
N ALA A 110 10.30 -18.57 8.36
CA ALA A 110 9.73 -18.83 9.68
C ALA A 110 9.26 -20.29 9.79
N THR A 111 10.19 -21.18 10.13
CA THR A 111 9.96 -22.63 10.14
C THR A 111 9.79 -23.22 11.54
N ARG A 112 10.14 -22.49 12.62
CA ARG A 112 9.96 -22.94 14.01
C ARG A 112 9.05 -22.00 14.79
N PHE A 113 8.36 -22.55 15.79
CA PHE A 113 7.47 -21.78 16.68
C PHE A 113 8.20 -20.65 17.41
N GLU A 114 9.48 -20.84 17.73
CA GLU A 114 10.33 -19.85 18.40
C GLU A 114 10.58 -18.62 17.50
N ASP A 115 10.61 -18.81 16.18
CA ASP A 115 10.75 -17.75 15.18
C ASP A 115 9.44 -16.94 15.00
N ILE A 116 8.30 -17.50 15.41
CA ILE A 116 6.95 -16.93 15.25
C ILE A 116 6.63 -15.92 16.37
N VAL A 117 7.09 -16.18 17.60
CA VAL A 117 6.66 -15.44 18.80
C VAL A 117 7.55 -14.21 19.07
N THR A 118 8.70 -14.09 18.40
CA THR A 118 9.71 -13.06 18.66
C THR A 118 9.69 -11.90 17.63
N THR A 119 8.76 -11.91 16.68
CA THR A 119 8.62 -10.85 15.66
C THR A 119 7.54 -9.85 16.04
#